data_AF-A0A2V6HEN3-F1
#
_entry.id   AF-A0A2V6HEN3-F1
#
_cell.length_a   1.000
_cell.length_b   1.000
_cell.length_c   1.000
_cell.angle_alpha   90.00
_cell.angle_beta   90.00
_cell.angle_gamma   90.00
#
_symmetry.space_group_name_H-M   'P 1'
#
loop_
_entity.id
_entity.type
_entity.pdbx_description
1 polymer ?
#
loop_
_entity_poly.entity_id
_entity_poly.type
_entity_poly.pdbx_seq_one_letter_code
_entity_poly.pdbx_strand_id
1 'polypeptide(L)'
;MRPDIAFLENFASASCPAGFLTVDLPNRVAEPARKRWRGDETFASRFRRFCDYELMIRLPRFLMPLVAGCVITILQVLMAVALLAPEEPINERYSALVQHDSYWFMNIIDRGYQTIIPPIDHKVMEVSNVAFFPAYPAFAVLLRNVFNVSTGTALLITAQLAAWGFWTYFFLFCRRWKVAPSLQICGTLLILANPAAFFLVAAYSESLFL
;
A
#
# COMPACT_ATOMS: atom_id res chain seq x y z
N MET A 1 6.42 13.41 71.33
CA MET A 1 7.35 12.37 70.81
C MET A 1 7.22 12.34 69.28
N ARG A 2 8.28 12.76 68.61
CA ARG A 2 8.65 12.64 67.17
C ARG A 2 10.11 12.12 67.18
N PRO A 3 10.73 11.61 66.10
CA PRO A 3 10.33 11.61 64.67
C PRO A 3 10.63 10.30 63.87
N ASP A 4 10.18 10.31 62.61
CA ASP A 4 10.78 9.87 61.32
C ASP A 4 11.61 8.57 61.18
N ILE A 5 11.30 7.75 60.17
CA ILE A 5 12.28 6.91 59.45
C ILE A 5 12.07 7.03 57.93
N ALA A 6 13.19 7.27 57.25
CA ALA A 6 13.35 7.62 55.85
C ALA A 6 13.80 6.44 54.96
N PHE A 7 13.82 6.76 53.68
CA PHE A 7 14.29 6.08 52.48
C PHE A 7 15.77 5.59 52.50
N LEU A 8 16.05 4.67 51.56
CA LEU A 8 17.28 4.49 50.73
C LEU A 8 18.39 3.48 51.10
N GLU A 9 18.58 2.59 50.11
CA GLU A 9 19.83 2.17 49.42
C GLU A 9 20.80 1.09 49.98
N ASN A 10 21.07 0.16 49.06
CA ASN A 10 22.19 -0.79 49.01
C ASN A 10 23.56 -0.06 48.94
N PHE A 11 24.63 -0.66 49.48
CA PHE A 11 25.82 -1.10 48.72
C PHE A 11 26.92 -1.70 49.64
N ALA A 12 27.44 -2.87 49.18
CA ALA A 12 28.79 -3.44 49.26
C ALA A 12 29.76 -3.19 50.45
N SER A 13 30.39 -4.26 50.94
CA SER A 13 31.86 -4.53 50.87
C SER A 13 32.19 -5.81 51.68
N ALA A 14 32.80 -6.82 51.05
CA ALA A 14 34.24 -7.15 51.05
C ALA A 14 34.75 -7.84 52.33
N SER A 15 35.20 -9.09 52.19
CA SER A 15 36.34 -9.65 52.93
C SER A 15 36.77 -10.99 52.32
N CYS A 16 38.05 -11.07 51.93
CA CYS A 16 38.81 -12.28 51.63
C CYS A 16 39.56 -12.71 52.91
N PRO A 17 39.99 -13.97 53.07
CA PRO A 17 41.40 -14.23 52.74
C PRO A 17 41.78 -15.66 52.26
N ALA A 18 42.86 -15.67 51.45
CA ALA A 18 44.05 -16.53 51.43
C ALA A 18 43.99 -18.07 51.24
N GLY A 19 44.63 -18.52 50.14
CA GLY A 19 45.77 -19.44 50.22
C GLY A 19 45.68 -20.76 49.45
N PHE A 20 46.31 -20.84 48.27
CA PHE A 20 47.46 -21.74 48.03
C PHE A 20 48.07 -21.52 46.63
N LEU A 21 49.38 -21.35 46.59
CA LEU A 21 50.23 -21.25 45.40
C LEU A 21 50.58 -22.66 44.90
N THR A 22 50.50 -22.89 43.59
CA THR A 22 51.35 -23.87 42.90
C THR A 22 51.91 -23.21 41.64
N VAL A 23 53.23 -23.23 41.53
CA VAL A 23 54.01 -22.80 40.38
C VAL A 23 54.45 -24.07 39.68
N ASP A 24 54.17 -24.19 38.39
CA ASP A 24 54.90 -25.11 37.50
C ASP A 24 55.18 -24.43 36.15
N LEU A 25 56.43 -24.59 35.69
CA LEU A 25 57.06 -23.91 34.57
C LEU A 25 56.61 -24.46 33.19
N PRO A 26 56.90 -23.76 32.07
CA PRO A 26 56.18 -23.86 30.81
C PRO A 26 56.74 -24.95 29.91
N ASN A 27 55.85 -25.71 29.25
CA ASN A 27 56.20 -26.44 28.04
C ASN A 27 55.41 -25.86 26.86
N ARG A 28 56.12 -25.06 26.04
CA ARG A 28 55.66 -24.55 24.75
C ARG A 28 55.53 -25.72 23.78
N VAL A 29 54.31 -26.02 23.37
CA VAL A 29 54.03 -26.47 22.00
C VAL A 29 53.02 -25.48 21.44
N ALA A 30 53.47 -24.65 20.51
CA ALA A 30 52.66 -23.64 19.86
C ALA A 30 51.68 -24.31 18.90
N GLU A 31 50.40 -24.36 19.26
CA GLU A 31 49.35 -24.47 18.25
C GLU A 31 49.31 -23.16 17.44
N PRO A 32 49.22 -23.21 16.10
CA PRO A 32 48.97 -22.01 15.33
C PRO A 32 47.54 -21.57 15.62
N ALA A 33 47.41 -20.57 16.49
CA ALA A 33 46.20 -19.79 16.67
C ALA A 33 45.76 -19.29 15.30
N ARG A 34 44.81 -20.00 14.69
CA ARG A 34 44.14 -19.59 13.46
C ARG A 34 43.30 -18.36 13.82
N LYS A 35 43.93 -17.19 13.78
CA LYS A 35 43.26 -15.89 13.85
C LYS A 35 42.25 -15.87 12.72
N ARG A 36 40.99 -16.17 13.04
CA ARG A 36 39.84 -15.93 12.17
C ARG A 36 39.75 -14.41 12.05
N TRP A 37 40.33 -13.87 10.99
CA TRP A 37 40.26 -12.46 10.66
C TRP A 37 38.78 -12.06 10.55
N ARG A 38 38.32 -11.29 11.54
CA ARG A 38 37.02 -10.63 11.56
C ARG A 38 37.14 -9.37 10.68
N GLY A 39 37.29 -9.56 9.37
CA GLY A 39 37.66 -8.47 8.47
C GLY A 39 37.23 -8.59 7.01
N ASP A 40 36.40 -9.58 6.65
CA ASP A 40 35.97 -9.80 5.25
C ASP A 40 34.49 -9.47 5.02
N GLU A 41 33.93 -8.54 5.80
CA GLU A 41 32.70 -7.87 5.40
C GLU A 41 33.05 -6.70 4.50
N THR A 42 33.12 -6.97 3.19
CA THR A 42 33.22 -5.92 2.17
C THR A 42 32.11 -4.89 2.39
N PHE A 43 32.38 -3.61 2.14
CA PHE A 43 31.39 -2.53 2.28
C PHE A 43 30.06 -2.87 1.57
N ALA A 44 30.15 -3.52 0.40
CA ALA A 44 29.02 -4.04 -0.34
C ALA A 44 28.19 -5.06 0.45
N SER A 45 28.82 -6.01 1.16
CA SER A 45 28.13 -7.01 2.00
C SER A 45 27.40 -6.38 3.18
N ARG A 46 27.97 -5.31 3.77
CA ARG A 46 27.37 -4.57 4.89
C ARG A 46 26.17 -3.74 4.45
N PHE A 47 26.27 -3.11 3.27
CA PHE A 47 25.17 -2.37 2.66
C PHE A 47 24.03 -3.29 2.23
N ARG A 48 24.34 -4.46 1.64
CA ARG A 48 23.35 -5.49 1.30
C ARG A 48 22.59 -5.95 2.54
N ARG A 49 23.32 -6.31 3.61
CA ARG A 49 22.70 -6.73 4.87
C ARG A 49 21.86 -5.63 5.52
N PHE A 50 22.28 -4.37 5.42
CA PHE A 50 21.51 -3.23 5.93
C PHE A 50 20.22 -3.00 5.11
N CYS A 51 20.31 -3.03 3.78
CA CYS A 51 19.15 -2.96 2.89
C CYS A 51 18.17 -4.11 3.16
N ASP A 52 18.67 -5.33 3.29
CA ASP A 52 17.85 -6.52 3.55
C ASP A 52 17.12 -6.39 4.90
N TYR A 53 17.79 -5.91 5.95
CA TYR A 53 17.18 -5.75 7.28
C TYR A 53 16.09 -4.65 7.31
N GLU A 54 16.35 -3.50 6.67
CA GLU A 54 15.38 -2.41 6.53
C GLU A 54 14.17 -2.83 5.68
N LEU A 55 14.38 -3.55 4.57
CA LEU A 55 13.31 -4.14 3.76
C LEU A 55 12.51 -5.17 4.55
N MET A 56 13.16 -6.09 5.26
CA MET A 56 12.48 -7.14 6.04
C MET A 56 11.63 -6.57 7.19
N ILE A 57 11.99 -5.41 7.76
CA ILE A 57 11.22 -4.76 8.82
C ILE A 57 10.11 -3.86 8.27
N ARG A 58 10.33 -3.18 7.13
CA ARG A 58 9.33 -2.27 6.54
C ARG A 58 8.32 -2.98 5.65
N LEU A 59 8.72 -3.99 4.90
CA LEU A 59 7.85 -4.68 3.93
C LEU A 59 6.59 -5.29 4.58
N PRO A 60 6.65 -5.98 5.74
CA PRO A 60 5.45 -6.49 6.39
C PRO A 60 4.50 -5.37 6.83
N ARG A 61 5.02 -4.15 7.05
CA ARG A 61 4.21 -3.01 7.48
C ARG A 61 3.33 -2.46 6.37
N PHE A 62 3.78 -2.56 5.12
CA PHE A 62 3.04 -2.12 3.94
C PHE A 62 2.25 -3.26 3.29
N LEU A 63 2.73 -4.50 3.40
CA LEU A 63 2.08 -5.66 2.81
C LEU A 63 0.66 -5.88 3.37
N MET A 64 0.47 -5.76 4.68
CA MET A 64 -0.85 -5.97 5.29
C MET A 64 -1.90 -4.94 4.80
N PRO A 65 -1.65 -3.61 4.85
CA PRO A 65 -2.53 -2.62 4.26
C PRO A 65 -2.79 -2.84 2.76
N LEU A 66 -1.77 -3.23 2.01
CA LEU A 66 -1.86 -3.46 0.57
C LEU A 66 -2.75 -4.67 0.25
N VAL A 67 -2.58 -5.79 0.97
CA VAL A 67 -3.45 -6.96 0.82
C VAL A 67 -4.87 -6.65 1.29
N ALA A 68 -5.03 -5.98 2.43
CA ALA A 68 -6.34 -5.57 2.93
C ALA A 68 -7.06 -4.68 1.91
N GLY A 69 -6.38 -3.69 1.34
CA GLY A 69 -6.94 -2.84 0.31
C GLY A 69 -7.37 -3.64 -0.92
N CYS A 70 -6.56 -4.59 -1.37
CA CYS A 70 -6.88 -5.45 -2.51
C CYS A 70 -8.15 -6.28 -2.25
N VAL A 71 -8.24 -6.90 -1.06
CA VAL A 71 -9.42 -7.66 -0.65
C VAL A 71 -10.67 -6.80 -0.65
N ILE A 72 -10.61 -5.58 -0.10
CA ILE A 72 -11.76 -4.68 -0.07
C ILE A 72 -12.16 -4.23 -1.49
N THR A 73 -11.20 -3.90 -2.35
CA THR A 73 -11.48 -3.55 -3.75
C THR A 73 -12.15 -4.70 -4.50
N ILE A 74 -11.66 -5.95 -4.33
CA ILE A 74 -12.29 -7.13 -4.95
C ILE A 74 -13.73 -7.28 -4.45
N LEU A 75 -13.96 -7.14 -3.14
CA LEU A 75 -15.30 -7.20 -2.56
C LEU A 75 -16.22 -6.10 -3.13
N GLN A 76 -15.72 -4.87 -3.34
CA GLN A 76 -16.47 -3.80 -3.97
C GLN A 76 -16.84 -4.13 -5.42
N VAL A 77 -15.90 -4.65 -6.21
CA VAL A 77 -16.15 -5.06 -7.59
C VAL A 77 -17.21 -6.16 -7.62
N LEU A 78 -17.07 -7.18 -6.76
CA LEU A 78 -18.04 -8.27 -6.67
C LEU A 78 -19.42 -7.76 -6.27
N MET A 79 -19.50 -6.87 -5.29
CA MET A 79 -20.76 -6.25 -4.87
C MET A 79 -21.38 -5.42 -5.99
N ALA A 80 -20.59 -4.63 -6.72
CA ALA A 80 -21.06 -3.82 -7.83
C ALA A 80 -21.58 -4.69 -8.98
N VAL A 81 -20.82 -5.72 -9.37
CA VAL A 81 -21.23 -6.68 -10.40
C VAL A 81 -22.45 -7.48 -9.97
N ALA A 82 -22.54 -7.92 -8.70
CA ALA A 82 -23.62 -8.78 -8.23
C ALA A 82 -24.94 -8.04 -7.94
N LEU A 83 -24.87 -6.79 -7.48
CA LEU A 83 -26.05 -6.04 -7.03
C LEU A 83 -26.50 -4.94 -7.99
N LEU A 84 -25.59 -4.31 -8.75
CA LEU A 84 -25.92 -3.16 -9.59
C LEU A 84 -26.03 -3.49 -11.08
N ALA A 85 -25.36 -4.54 -11.55
CA ALA A 85 -25.38 -4.88 -12.97
C ALA A 85 -26.61 -5.73 -13.36
N PRO A 86 -27.13 -5.61 -14.61
CA PRO A 86 -28.32 -6.32 -15.11
C PRO A 86 -28.24 -7.85 -14.97
N GLU A 87 -29.35 -8.60 -15.17
CA GLU A 87 -29.40 -10.07 -15.09
C GLU A 87 -28.67 -10.84 -16.23
N GLU A 88 -27.66 -10.21 -16.81
CA GLU A 88 -26.87 -10.72 -17.91
C GLU A 88 -25.71 -11.62 -17.43
N PRO A 89 -24.99 -12.30 -18.34
CA PRO A 89 -23.77 -13.04 -17.99
C PRO A 89 -22.74 -12.16 -17.26
N ILE A 90 -21.95 -12.73 -16.36
CA ILE A 90 -21.00 -11.99 -15.49
C ILE A 90 -20.07 -11.05 -16.29
N ASN A 91 -19.63 -11.44 -17.48
CA ASN A 91 -18.79 -10.60 -18.33
C ASN A 91 -19.52 -9.32 -18.76
N GLU A 92 -20.77 -9.45 -19.19
CA GLU A 92 -21.60 -8.31 -19.60
C GLU A 92 -21.93 -7.43 -18.39
N ARG A 93 -22.14 -8.04 -17.22
CA ARG A 93 -22.32 -7.31 -15.96
C ARG A 93 -21.09 -6.47 -15.59
N TYR A 94 -19.90 -7.01 -15.78
CA TYR A 94 -18.66 -6.26 -15.56
C TYR A 94 -18.49 -5.14 -16.58
N SER A 95 -18.76 -5.41 -17.86
CA SER A 95 -18.77 -4.37 -18.91
C SER A 95 -19.82 -3.29 -18.65
N ALA A 96 -20.94 -3.63 -18.02
CA ALA A 96 -21.96 -2.67 -17.62
C ALA A 96 -21.48 -1.71 -16.51
N LEU A 97 -20.28 -1.85 -15.94
CA LEU A 97 -19.68 -0.81 -15.10
C LEU A 97 -19.06 0.34 -15.91
N VAL A 98 -19.04 0.24 -17.24
CA VAL A 98 -18.72 1.31 -18.19
C VAL A 98 -20.03 1.97 -18.62
N GLN A 99 -20.34 3.14 -18.05
CA GLN A 99 -21.60 3.84 -18.32
C GLN A 99 -21.42 5.36 -18.30
N HIS A 100 -22.37 6.07 -18.90
CA HIS A 100 -22.48 7.53 -18.85
C HIS A 100 -21.14 8.23 -19.16
N ASP A 101 -20.49 8.81 -18.15
CA ASP A 101 -19.29 9.62 -18.34
C ASP A 101 -18.09 8.80 -18.82
N SER A 102 -18.11 7.48 -18.61
CA SER A 102 -17.11 6.55 -19.15
C SER A 102 -16.92 6.70 -20.67
N TYR A 103 -17.98 6.99 -21.41
CA TYR A 103 -17.92 7.13 -22.87
C TYR A 103 -17.07 8.33 -23.30
N TRP A 104 -17.07 9.42 -22.53
CA TRP A 104 -16.21 10.57 -22.81
C TRP A 104 -14.74 10.21 -22.66
N PHE A 105 -14.40 9.44 -21.62
CA PHE A 105 -13.05 8.92 -21.45
C PHE A 105 -12.65 7.95 -22.57
N MET A 106 -13.57 7.08 -23.00
CA MET A 106 -13.32 6.22 -24.17
C MET A 106 -13.03 7.06 -25.42
N ASN A 107 -13.82 8.10 -25.67
CA ASN A 107 -13.61 9.01 -26.80
C ASN A 107 -12.25 9.74 -26.71
N ILE A 108 -11.86 10.21 -25.52
CA ILE A 108 -10.53 10.82 -25.30
C ILE A 108 -9.40 9.81 -25.57
N ILE A 109 -9.56 8.56 -25.14
CA ILE A 109 -8.55 7.51 -25.36
C ILE A 109 -8.44 7.15 -26.85
N ASP A 110 -9.56 7.06 -27.55
CA ASP A 110 -9.58 6.60 -28.94
C ASP A 110 -9.28 7.72 -29.94
N ARG A 111 -9.64 8.97 -29.63
CA ARG A 111 -9.55 10.12 -30.57
C ARG A 111 -8.70 11.29 -30.07
N GLY A 112 -8.23 11.24 -28.83
CA GLY A 112 -7.56 12.35 -28.16
C GLY A 112 -8.53 13.42 -27.69
N TYR A 113 -7.95 14.47 -27.09
CA TYR A 113 -8.69 15.67 -26.72
C TYR A 113 -9.04 16.49 -27.96
N GLN A 114 -10.32 16.82 -28.11
CA GLN A 114 -10.89 17.53 -29.25
C GLN A 114 -11.87 18.59 -28.76
N THR A 115 -11.85 19.74 -29.44
CA THR A 115 -12.84 20.81 -29.26
C THR A 115 -12.98 21.56 -30.57
N ILE A 116 -14.18 22.01 -30.91
CA ILE A 116 -14.40 22.91 -32.05
C ILE A 116 -14.47 24.37 -31.59
N ILE A 117 -14.10 25.28 -32.49
CA ILE A 117 -14.15 26.73 -32.26
C ILE A 117 -15.03 27.37 -33.36
N PRO A 118 -16.10 28.11 -33.01
CA PRO A 118 -16.58 28.38 -31.65
C PRO A 118 -17.23 27.14 -30.99
N PRO A 119 -17.22 27.05 -29.64
CA PRO A 119 -17.88 25.96 -28.93
C PRO A 119 -19.39 25.94 -29.20
N ILE A 120 -19.99 24.75 -29.22
CA ILE A 120 -21.45 24.60 -29.33
C ILE A 120 -22.06 24.67 -27.92
N ASP A 121 -23.22 25.30 -27.79
CA ASP A 121 -23.90 25.52 -26.49
C ASP A 121 -24.48 24.27 -25.82
N HIS A 122 -24.24 23.06 -26.34
CA HIS A 122 -24.76 21.82 -25.77
C HIS A 122 -23.70 20.71 -25.73
N LYS A 123 -23.83 19.80 -24.75
CA LYS A 123 -22.86 18.74 -24.47
C LYS A 123 -22.95 17.64 -25.53
N VAL A 124 -21.96 17.58 -26.41
CA VAL A 124 -21.83 16.54 -27.44
C VAL A 124 -20.41 15.99 -27.41
N MET A 125 -20.29 14.68 -27.22
CA MET A 125 -19.00 13.99 -27.04
C MET A 125 -18.11 14.06 -28.26
N GLU A 126 -18.72 13.99 -29.44
CA GLU A 126 -18.07 14.06 -30.74
C GLU A 126 -17.53 15.47 -31.06
N VAL A 127 -17.95 16.47 -30.29
CA VAL A 127 -17.68 17.89 -30.56
C VAL A 127 -16.65 18.47 -29.61
N SER A 128 -16.77 18.18 -28.30
CA SER A 128 -15.85 18.73 -27.29
C SER A 128 -15.74 17.82 -26.07
N ASN A 129 -14.56 17.25 -25.83
CA ASN A 129 -14.30 16.34 -24.71
C ASN A 129 -13.24 16.90 -23.72
N VAL A 130 -12.98 18.21 -23.76
CA VAL A 130 -11.88 18.87 -23.01
C VAL A 130 -12.18 19.16 -21.54
N ALA A 131 -13.37 18.84 -21.04
CA ALA A 131 -13.78 19.14 -19.67
C ALA A 131 -13.22 18.15 -18.61
N PHE A 132 -12.55 17.07 -19.05
CA PHE A 132 -12.12 15.98 -18.17
C PHE A 132 -10.62 16.03 -17.88
N PHE A 133 -10.22 15.75 -16.64
CA PHE A 133 -8.82 15.70 -16.23
C PHE A 133 -8.03 14.61 -16.98
N PRO A 134 -6.78 14.87 -17.39
CA PRO A 134 -6.02 13.99 -18.28
C PRO A 134 -5.44 12.75 -17.59
N ALA A 135 -5.29 12.75 -16.27
CA ALA A 135 -4.61 11.65 -15.56
C ALA A 135 -5.33 10.31 -15.76
N TYR A 136 -6.65 10.27 -15.57
CA TYR A 136 -7.45 9.05 -15.70
C TYR A 136 -7.36 8.40 -17.09
N PRO A 137 -7.68 9.09 -18.20
CA PRO A 137 -7.53 8.50 -19.53
C PRO A 137 -6.06 8.20 -19.88
N ALA A 138 -5.09 8.98 -19.39
CA ALA A 138 -3.67 8.69 -19.63
C ALA A 138 -3.20 7.37 -19.00
N PHE A 139 -3.59 7.10 -17.74
CA PHE A 139 -3.31 5.80 -17.11
C PHE A 139 -4.02 4.65 -17.83
N ALA A 140 -5.27 4.86 -18.27
CA ALA A 140 -5.99 3.87 -19.04
C ALA A 140 -5.34 3.58 -20.40
N VAL A 141 -4.83 4.59 -21.13
CA VAL A 141 -4.02 4.39 -22.35
C VAL A 141 -2.80 3.54 -22.06
N LEU A 142 -2.08 3.83 -20.97
CA LEU A 142 -0.91 3.05 -20.58
C LEU A 142 -1.29 1.58 -20.35
N LEU A 143 -2.32 1.31 -19.56
CA LEU A 143 -2.77 -0.06 -19.29
C LEU A 143 -3.30 -0.76 -20.54
N ARG A 144 -4.06 -0.06 -21.38
CA ARG A 144 -4.52 -0.56 -22.68
C ARG A 144 -3.35 -1.03 -23.52
N ASN A 145 -2.30 -0.22 -23.63
CA ASN A 145 -1.15 -0.51 -24.47
C ASN A 145 -0.26 -1.62 -23.89
N VAL A 146 -0.09 -1.66 -22.56
CA VAL A 146 0.73 -2.67 -21.88
C VAL A 146 0.06 -4.05 -21.88
N PHE A 147 -1.24 -4.11 -21.58
CA PHE A 147 -1.97 -5.38 -21.45
C PHE A 147 -2.75 -5.78 -22.70
N ASN A 148 -2.76 -4.94 -23.75
CA ASN A 148 -3.48 -5.14 -24.99
C ASN A 148 -4.97 -5.48 -24.78
N VAL A 149 -5.64 -4.71 -23.92
CA VAL A 149 -7.05 -4.88 -23.55
C VAL A 149 -7.95 -3.86 -24.24
N SER A 150 -9.26 -4.03 -24.18
CA SER A 150 -10.22 -3.04 -24.70
C SER A 150 -10.15 -1.72 -23.92
N THR A 151 -10.55 -0.60 -24.54
CA THR A 151 -10.58 0.72 -23.89
C THR A 151 -11.44 0.73 -22.63
N GLY A 152 -12.63 0.13 -22.67
CA GLY A 152 -13.51 0.02 -21.50
C GLY A 152 -12.90 -0.79 -20.37
N THR A 153 -12.28 -1.93 -20.69
CA THR A 153 -11.56 -2.76 -19.70
C THR A 153 -10.38 -1.99 -19.09
N ALA A 154 -9.63 -1.24 -19.89
CA ALA A 154 -8.52 -0.43 -19.39
C ALA A 154 -8.97 0.65 -18.39
N LEU A 155 -10.11 1.30 -18.65
CA LEU A 155 -10.71 2.26 -17.73
C LEU A 155 -11.14 1.60 -16.41
N LEU A 156 -11.79 0.44 -16.48
CA LEU A 156 -12.19 -0.31 -15.29
C LEU A 156 -10.99 -0.74 -14.44
N ILE A 157 -9.94 -1.27 -15.07
CA ILE A 157 -8.71 -1.64 -14.36
C ILE A 157 -8.08 -0.38 -13.74
N THR A 158 -8.06 0.75 -14.46
CA THR A 158 -7.54 2.02 -13.90
C THR A 158 -8.29 2.42 -12.64
N ALA A 159 -9.62 2.39 -12.67
CA ALA A 159 -10.43 2.73 -11.50
C ALA A 159 -10.20 1.76 -10.33
N GLN A 160 -10.12 0.46 -10.61
CA GLN A 160 -9.91 -0.57 -9.59
C GLN A 160 -8.51 -0.50 -8.98
N LEU A 161 -7.48 -0.16 -9.76
CA LEU A 161 -6.14 0.12 -9.24
C LEU A 161 -6.13 1.38 -8.37
N ALA A 162 -6.84 2.42 -8.77
CA ALA A 162 -6.98 3.64 -7.98
C ALA A 162 -7.70 3.37 -6.64
N ALA A 163 -8.83 2.65 -6.67
CA ALA A 163 -9.54 2.21 -5.47
C ALA A 163 -8.67 1.35 -4.55
N TRP A 164 -7.86 0.44 -5.12
CA TRP A 164 -6.90 -0.33 -4.34
C TRP A 164 -5.86 0.57 -3.67
N GLY A 165 -5.35 1.57 -4.40
CA GLY A 165 -4.48 2.61 -3.85
C GLY A 165 -5.14 3.37 -2.70
N PHE A 166 -6.38 3.83 -2.88
CA PHE A 166 -7.19 4.49 -1.87
C PHE A 166 -7.32 3.65 -0.60
N TRP A 167 -7.74 2.38 -0.70
CA TRP A 167 -7.90 1.53 0.49
C TRP A 167 -6.57 1.22 1.18
N THR A 168 -5.51 1.00 0.40
CA THR A 168 -4.17 0.82 0.94
C THR A 168 -3.76 2.05 1.74
N TYR A 169 -4.00 3.24 1.19
CA TYR A 169 -3.74 4.51 1.86
C TYR A 169 -4.62 4.69 3.11
N PHE A 170 -5.90 4.36 3.05
CA PHE A 170 -6.82 4.41 4.19
C PHE A 170 -6.29 3.57 5.37
N PHE A 171 -5.89 2.32 5.14
CA PHE A 171 -5.35 1.47 6.21
C PHE A 171 -3.98 1.95 6.71
N LEU A 172 -3.13 2.49 5.82
CA LEU A 172 -1.87 3.13 6.21
C LEU A 172 -2.11 4.37 7.08
N PHE A 173 -3.11 5.18 6.73
CA PHE A 173 -3.55 6.33 7.49
C PHE A 173 -4.05 5.90 8.87
N CYS A 174 -5.00 4.97 8.94
CA CYS A 174 -5.50 4.44 10.21
C CYS A 174 -4.38 3.91 11.11
N ARG A 175 -3.43 3.19 10.53
CA ARG A 175 -2.23 2.70 11.24
C ARG A 175 -1.36 3.84 11.75
N ARG A 176 -1.07 4.85 10.91
CA ARG A 176 -0.23 6.00 11.27
C ARG A 176 -0.83 6.82 12.43
N TRP A 177 -2.15 6.88 12.48
CA TRP A 177 -2.91 7.59 13.51
C TRP A 177 -3.35 6.69 14.68
N LYS A 178 -2.96 5.41 14.68
CA LYS A 178 -3.31 4.41 15.70
C LYS A 178 -4.83 4.32 15.95
N VAL A 179 -5.61 4.44 14.87
CA VAL A 179 -7.08 4.32 14.92
C VAL A 179 -7.46 2.94 15.44
N ALA A 180 -8.40 2.88 16.39
CA ALA A 180 -8.85 1.62 16.98
C ALA A 180 -9.40 0.66 15.89
N PRO A 181 -9.13 -0.67 15.96
CA PRO A 181 -9.56 -1.61 14.93
C PRO A 181 -11.07 -1.60 14.67
N SER A 182 -11.88 -1.45 15.72
CA SER A 182 -13.34 -1.32 15.61
C SER A 182 -13.77 -0.12 14.75
N LEU A 183 -13.07 1.01 14.88
CA LEU A 183 -13.35 2.21 14.10
C LEU A 183 -12.88 2.07 12.65
N GLN A 184 -11.78 1.34 12.41
CA GLN A 184 -11.34 1.01 11.04
C GLN A 184 -12.38 0.14 10.32
N ILE A 185 -12.89 -0.91 10.99
CA ILE A 185 -13.93 -1.78 10.45
C ILE A 185 -15.21 -0.98 10.21
N CYS A 186 -15.65 -0.18 11.19
CA CYS A 186 -16.82 0.67 11.05
C CYS A 186 -16.68 1.65 9.86
N GLY A 187 -15.55 2.35 9.76
CA GLY A 187 -15.27 3.27 8.64
C GLY A 187 -15.25 2.57 7.29
N THR A 188 -14.62 1.39 7.21
CA THR A 188 -14.61 0.57 6.00
C THR A 188 -16.03 0.19 5.59
N LEU A 189 -16.84 -0.33 6.53
CA LEU A 189 -18.22 -0.71 6.27
C LEU A 189 -19.09 0.48 5.87
N LEU A 190 -18.90 1.65 6.49
CA LEU A 190 -19.63 2.87 6.14
C LEU A 190 -19.32 3.34 4.72
N ILE A 191 -18.04 3.29 4.32
CA ILE A 191 -17.64 3.61 2.95
C ILE A 191 -18.23 2.58 1.98
N LEU A 192 -18.14 1.28 2.29
CA LEU A 192 -18.69 0.22 1.44
C LEU A 192 -20.21 0.31 1.27
N ALA A 193 -20.93 0.61 2.35
CA ALA A 193 -22.38 0.72 2.35
C ALA A 193 -22.89 2.02 1.70
N ASN A 194 -22.01 3.00 1.45
CA ASN A 194 -22.39 4.23 0.78
C ASN A 194 -22.77 3.91 -0.68
N PRO A 195 -23.99 4.27 -1.14
CA PRO A 195 -24.39 4.05 -2.53
C PRO A 195 -23.40 4.62 -3.54
N ALA A 196 -22.76 5.76 -3.25
CA ALA A 196 -21.78 6.39 -4.14
C ALA A 196 -20.43 5.64 -4.21
N ALA A 197 -20.21 4.60 -3.39
CA ALA A 197 -18.98 3.83 -3.42
C ALA A 197 -18.75 3.07 -4.74
N PHE A 198 -19.79 2.90 -5.57
CA PHE A 198 -19.62 2.29 -6.89
C PHE A 198 -18.69 3.10 -7.80
N PHE A 199 -18.61 4.44 -7.62
CA PHE A 199 -17.70 5.31 -8.39
C PHE A 199 -16.22 4.98 -8.17
N LEU A 200 -15.87 4.28 -7.08
CA LEU A 200 -14.52 3.80 -6.85
C LEU A 200 -14.11 2.70 -7.85
N VAL A 201 -15.05 1.87 -8.28
CA VAL A 201 -14.74 0.64 -9.05
C VAL A 201 -15.32 0.61 -10.47
N ALA A 202 -16.26 1.51 -10.77
CA ALA A 202 -16.79 1.74 -12.11
C ALA A 202 -15.84 2.64 -12.94
N ALA A 203 -16.03 2.72 -14.25
CA ALA A 203 -15.14 3.43 -15.18
C ALA A 203 -15.30 4.97 -15.12
N TYR A 204 -15.05 5.53 -13.94
CA TYR A 204 -15.16 6.93 -13.59
C TYR A 204 -13.82 7.45 -13.02
N SER A 205 -13.51 8.71 -13.29
CA SER A 205 -12.29 9.37 -12.84
C SER A 205 -12.22 9.61 -11.33
N GLU A 206 -13.37 9.55 -10.67
CA GLU A 206 -13.59 9.86 -9.27
C GLU A 206 -12.77 8.95 -8.35
N SER A 207 -12.50 7.73 -8.80
CA SER A 207 -11.58 6.79 -8.18
C SER A 207 -10.15 7.33 -7.99
N LEU A 208 -9.69 8.29 -8.81
CA LEU A 208 -8.36 8.91 -8.71
C LEU A 208 -8.32 10.17 -7.82
N PHE A 209 -9.47 10.70 -7.39
CA PHE A 209 -9.51 11.93 -6.57
C PHE A 209 -9.40 11.67 -5.06
N LEU A 210 -9.43 10.40 -4.63
CA LEU A 210 -9.51 9.97 -3.24
C LEU A 210 -8.19 9.35 -2.77
#